data_AF-A0A5B9YBL5-F1
#
_entry.id   AF-A0A5B9YBL5-F1
#
_cell.length_a   1.000
_cell.length_b   1.000
_cell.length_c   1.000
_cell.angle_alpha   90.00
_cell.angle_beta   90.00
_cell.angle_gamma   90.00
#
_symmetry.space_group_name_H-M   'P 1'
#
loop_
_entity.id
_entity.type
_entity.pdbx_description
1 polymer ?
#
loop_
_entity_poly.entity_id
_entity_poly.type
_entity_poly.pdbx_seq_one_letter_code
_entity_poly.pdbx_strand_id
1 'polypeptide(L)'
;MKKLNFFLIIGLCVIQLFSVPTMASHSISQYVIDHEVTKSTGEESQSKIELSEEELKATFQAIVSDIVKNRNQCIQNLDAESLKASYNLKIKVSLWAYESEAQKIKYFKNWCDKQAVKFDHIESVVKVRKVKEKEKDLYGILCFNSTAFTYSYLDTPDVPNTFYLGTSHYINLKKDGDHYIITKEWYTDPFADSLNLNTLKTDEIRNYILNHTAPDYLPDERTQKAIDYAHKYCGVGPHPEYLFKYNKAYKNFNPDGGDCANFASQILYEGGGFRKNGTWNYDNRDGTKAWVNAQGFKNYIICSGRGGYLARGTYQEIYKEAYKLRPGDFVAYEKKGKITHISTITGLDSKGYPLVTCHNTDRLLVPYDLGWSNKGIRFHLINVYY
;
A
#
# COMPACT_ATOMS: atom_id res chain seq x y z
N MET A 1 44.83 -21.67 63.51
CA MET A 1 43.81 -20.91 62.77
C MET A 1 43.09 -21.86 61.82
N LYS A 2 41.76 -21.96 61.95
CA LYS A 2 40.89 -22.94 61.28
C LYS A 2 40.82 -22.66 59.77
N LYS A 3 41.04 -23.69 58.93
CA LYS A 3 40.63 -23.72 57.52
C LYS A 3 39.12 -23.99 57.47
N LEU A 4 38.36 -23.06 56.90
CA LEU A 4 36.93 -23.23 56.62
C LEU A 4 36.78 -23.50 55.12
N ASN A 5 36.26 -24.67 54.77
CA ASN A 5 35.88 -25.05 53.42
C ASN A 5 34.64 -24.24 53.01
N PHE A 6 34.71 -23.55 51.86
CA PHE A 6 33.53 -23.03 51.18
C PHE A 6 33.39 -23.77 49.85
N PHE A 7 32.40 -24.67 49.78
CA PHE A 7 31.92 -25.26 48.54
C PHE A 7 31.11 -24.19 47.80
N LEU A 8 31.59 -23.76 46.63
CA LEU A 8 30.79 -22.97 45.70
C LEU A 8 30.20 -23.94 44.66
N ILE A 9 28.91 -24.25 44.81
CA ILE A 9 28.13 -24.99 43.81
C ILE A 9 27.86 -24.01 42.66
N ILE A 10 28.59 -24.16 41.55
CA ILE A 10 28.27 -23.50 40.29
C ILE A 10 27.16 -24.31 39.63
N GLY A 11 25.93 -23.87 39.80
CA GLY A 11 24.81 -24.32 38.97
C GLY A 11 24.94 -23.75 37.57
N LEU A 12 25.34 -24.56 36.60
CA LEU A 12 25.21 -24.23 35.18
C LEU A 12 23.72 -24.19 34.82
N CYS A 13 23.12 -23.00 34.85
CA CYS A 13 21.87 -22.73 34.16
C CYS A 13 22.18 -22.54 32.68
N VAL A 14 22.07 -23.62 31.90
CA VAL A 14 22.07 -23.56 30.44
C VAL A 14 20.75 -22.90 30.03
N ILE A 15 20.75 -21.58 29.86
CA ILE A 15 19.69 -20.88 29.14
C ILE A 15 19.88 -21.26 27.67
N GLN A 16 19.13 -22.26 27.21
CA GLN A 16 18.91 -22.45 25.78
C GLN A 16 18.16 -21.22 25.28
N LEU A 17 18.90 -20.28 24.72
CA LEU A 17 18.38 -19.26 23.82
C LEU A 17 17.80 -20.01 22.62
N PHE A 18 16.51 -20.33 22.68
CA PHE A 18 15.73 -20.59 21.49
C PHE A 18 15.72 -19.28 20.70
N SER A 19 16.62 -19.18 19.74
CA SER A 19 16.54 -18.22 18.65
C SER A 19 15.22 -18.46 17.93
N VAL A 20 14.20 -17.69 18.29
CA VAL A 20 13.03 -17.50 17.43
C VAL A 20 13.59 -16.99 16.11
N PRO A 21 13.44 -17.72 15.00
CA PRO A 21 13.91 -17.22 13.72
C PRO A 21 13.10 -15.97 13.42
N THR A 22 13.73 -14.80 13.52
CA THR A 22 13.24 -13.57 12.89
C THR A 22 13.16 -13.88 11.41
N MET A 23 11.97 -14.23 10.93
CA MET A 23 11.72 -14.30 9.51
C MET A 23 11.96 -12.90 8.96
N ALA A 24 13.10 -12.75 8.29
CA ALA A 24 13.35 -11.64 7.41
C ALA A 24 12.12 -11.50 6.50
N SER A 25 11.54 -10.30 6.46
CA SER A 25 10.49 -9.89 5.54
C SER A 25 10.96 -10.16 4.10
N HIS A 26 10.83 -11.41 3.64
CA HIS A 26 10.95 -11.74 2.24
C HIS A 26 9.66 -11.23 1.64
N SER A 27 9.77 -10.16 0.85
CA SER A 27 8.75 -9.80 -0.12
C SER A 27 8.45 -11.05 -0.95
N ILE A 28 7.36 -11.74 -0.61
CA ILE A 28 6.80 -12.77 -1.48
C ILE A 28 6.31 -11.99 -2.69
N SER A 29 7.11 -12.04 -3.76
CA SER A 29 7.07 -11.14 -4.91
C SER A 29 5.78 -11.32 -5.70
N GLN A 30 5.37 -10.27 -6.43
CA GLN A 30 4.47 -10.27 -7.59
C GLN A 30 4.61 -11.55 -8.45
N TYR A 31 5.83 -12.11 -8.49
CA TYR A 31 6.18 -13.46 -8.95
C TYR A 31 5.19 -14.57 -8.56
N VAL A 32 4.66 -14.65 -7.33
CA VAL A 32 3.70 -15.70 -6.94
C VAL A 32 2.34 -15.49 -7.62
N ILE A 33 1.90 -14.24 -7.75
CA ILE A 33 0.69 -13.89 -8.50
C ILE A 33 0.90 -14.26 -9.97
N ASP A 34 2.05 -13.92 -10.55
CA ASP A 34 2.38 -14.22 -11.95
C ASP A 34 2.61 -15.74 -12.21
N HIS A 35 3.14 -16.49 -11.23
CA HIS A 35 3.40 -17.94 -11.32
C HIS A 35 2.18 -18.82 -11.06
N GLU A 36 1.29 -18.44 -10.14
CA GLU A 36 -0.02 -19.08 -10.01
C GLU A 36 -0.89 -18.81 -11.25
N VAL A 37 -0.63 -17.71 -11.97
CA VAL A 37 -1.23 -17.42 -13.28
C VAL A 37 -0.65 -18.29 -14.42
N THR A 38 0.63 -18.68 -14.38
CA THR A 38 1.29 -19.45 -15.47
C THR A 38 1.21 -20.98 -15.36
N LYS A 39 0.83 -21.57 -14.22
CA LYS A 39 0.67 -23.04 -14.09
C LYS A 39 -0.70 -23.59 -14.52
N SER A 40 -1.35 -23.00 -15.53
CA SER A 40 -2.59 -23.56 -16.11
C SER A 40 -2.43 -23.91 -17.59
N THR A 41 -1.68 -24.97 -17.88
CA THR A 41 -1.78 -25.68 -19.16
C THR A 41 -2.01 -27.15 -18.90
N GLY A 42 -3.19 -27.62 -19.31
CA GLY A 42 -3.48 -28.99 -19.72
C GLY A 42 -3.59 -30.05 -18.64
N GLU A 43 -4.83 -30.42 -18.31
CA GLU A 43 -5.33 -31.80 -18.55
C GLU A 43 -6.86 -31.77 -18.41
N GLU A 44 -7.54 -32.04 -19.53
CA GLU A 44 -9.00 -32.16 -19.61
C GLU A 44 -9.44 -33.54 -19.10
N SER A 45 -10.49 -33.55 -18.28
CA SER A 45 -11.28 -34.74 -17.98
C SER A 45 -12.75 -34.34 -17.97
N GLN A 46 -13.55 -35.01 -18.80
CA GLN A 46 -14.94 -34.66 -19.10
C GLN A 46 -15.95 -35.05 -18.00
N SER A 47 -16.98 -34.20 -17.90
CA SER A 47 -18.40 -34.45 -17.60
C SER A 47 -18.93 -34.10 -16.20
N LYS A 48 -19.26 -32.81 -16.03
CA LYS A 48 -20.51 -32.32 -15.43
C LYS A 48 -20.88 -31.02 -16.17
N ILE A 49 -22.12 -30.54 -16.06
CA ILE A 49 -22.46 -29.18 -16.50
C ILE A 49 -21.64 -28.22 -15.62
N GLU A 50 -20.40 -27.98 -16.00
CA GLU A 50 -19.54 -26.97 -15.41
C GLU A 50 -20.07 -25.62 -15.88
N LEU A 51 -20.39 -24.76 -14.93
CA LEU A 51 -20.67 -23.36 -15.22
C LEU A 51 -19.51 -22.80 -16.04
N SER A 52 -19.82 -22.06 -17.11
CA SER A 52 -18.80 -21.36 -17.86
C SER A 52 -18.02 -20.40 -16.96
N GLU A 53 -16.78 -20.06 -17.34
CA GLU A 53 -15.95 -19.13 -16.56
C GLU A 53 -16.67 -17.79 -16.34
N GLU A 54 -17.49 -17.34 -17.30
CA GLU A 54 -18.25 -16.09 -17.19
C GLU A 54 -19.42 -16.19 -16.20
N GLU A 55 -20.13 -17.32 -16.14
CA GLU A 55 -21.16 -17.56 -15.12
C GLU A 55 -20.54 -17.67 -13.71
N LEU A 56 -19.38 -18.32 -13.60
CA LEU A 56 -18.60 -18.35 -12.36
C LEU A 56 -18.14 -16.95 -11.95
N LYS A 57 -17.63 -16.14 -12.88
CA LYS A 57 -17.24 -14.74 -12.59
C LYS A 57 -18.42 -13.93 -12.09
N ALA A 58 -19.60 -14.02 -12.73
CA ALA A 58 -20.78 -13.30 -12.28
C ALA A 58 -21.20 -13.71 -10.86
N THR A 59 -21.19 -15.02 -10.57
CA THR A 59 -21.52 -15.57 -9.25
C THR A 59 -20.52 -15.09 -8.18
N PHE A 60 -19.22 -15.25 -8.45
CA PHE A 60 -18.17 -14.86 -7.51
C PHE A 60 -17.94 -13.36 -7.41
N GLN A 61 -18.39 -12.58 -8.38
CA GLN A 61 -18.39 -11.12 -8.29
C GLN A 61 -19.22 -10.66 -7.08
N ALA A 62 -20.42 -11.21 -6.88
CA ALA A 62 -21.25 -10.89 -5.72
C ALA A 62 -20.60 -11.40 -4.41
N ILE A 63 -20.21 -12.67 -4.37
CA ILE A 63 -19.63 -13.31 -3.18
C ILE A 63 -18.37 -12.58 -2.69
N VAL A 64 -17.43 -12.28 -3.60
CA VAL A 64 -16.19 -11.58 -3.23
C VAL A 64 -16.49 -10.15 -2.82
N SER A 65 -17.45 -9.48 -3.44
CA SER A 65 -17.86 -8.12 -3.05
C SER A 65 -18.43 -8.11 -1.61
N ASP A 66 -19.22 -9.11 -1.24
CA ASP A 66 -19.76 -9.23 0.13
C ASP A 66 -18.66 -9.54 1.16
N ILE A 67 -17.70 -10.42 0.83
CA ILE A 67 -16.53 -10.69 1.68
C ILE A 67 -15.72 -9.41 1.89
N VAL A 68 -15.44 -8.65 0.82
CA VAL A 68 -14.68 -7.39 0.90
C VAL A 68 -15.46 -6.33 1.67
N LYS A 69 -16.79 -6.26 1.51
CA LYS A 69 -17.66 -5.38 2.28
C LYS A 69 -17.62 -5.69 3.78
N ASN A 70 -17.72 -6.96 4.15
CA ASN A 70 -17.58 -7.38 5.55
C ASN A 70 -16.20 -7.02 6.12
N ARG A 71 -15.12 -7.26 5.35
CA ARG A 71 -13.76 -6.85 5.72
C ARG A 71 -13.66 -5.34 5.94
N ASN A 72 -14.23 -4.53 5.05
CA ASN A 72 -14.25 -3.07 5.19
C ASN A 72 -14.99 -2.63 6.45
N GLN A 73 -16.11 -3.27 6.80
CA GLN A 73 -16.82 -3.01 8.05
C GLN A 73 -15.97 -3.36 9.28
N CYS A 74 -15.26 -4.50 9.25
CA CYS A 74 -14.33 -4.88 10.32
C CYS A 74 -13.20 -3.85 10.47
N ILE A 75 -12.62 -3.36 9.37
CA ILE A 75 -11.59 -2.31 9.39
C ILE A 75 -12.16 -1.00 9.95
N GLN A 76 -13.33 -0.57 9.49
CA GLN A 76 -13.97 0.67 9.94
C GLN A 76 -14.27 0.63 11.44
N ASN A 77 -14.75 -0.52 11.95
CA ASN A 77 -15.09 -0.72 13.35
C ASN A 77 -13.90 -1.11 14.23
N LEU A 78 -12.70 -1.25 13.64
CA LEU A 78 -11.49 -1.75 14.30
C LEU A 78 -11.68 -3.13 14.96
N ASP A 79 -12.52 -3.98 14.36
CA ASP A 79 -12.94 -5.27 14.89
C ASP A 79 -12.25 -6.43 14.17
N ALA A 80 -11.06 -6.79 14.66
CA ALA A 80 -10.33 -7.95 14.16
C ALA A 80 -10.96 -9.30 14.56
N GLU A 81 -11.80 -9.34 15.60
CA GLU A 81 -12.38 -10.60 16.08
C GLU A 81 -13.49 -11.08 15.16
N SER A 82 -14.41 -10.20 14.75
CA SER A 82 -15.47 -10.54 13.79
C SER A 82 -14.92 -10.99 12.43
N LEU A 83 -13.74 -10.49 12.05
CA LEU A 83 -13.08 -10.87 10.79
C LEU A 83 -12.77 -12.38 10.72
N LYS A 84 -12.57 -13.05 11.86
CA LYS A 84 -12.26 -14.50 11.92
C LYS A 84 -13.29 -15.35 11.18
N ALA A 85 -14.56 -14.94 11.17
CA ALA A 85 -15.65 -15.69 10.56
C ALA A 85 -15.47 -15.89 9.04
N SER A 86 -14.68 -15.04 8.37
CA SER A 86 -14.40 -15.18 6.94
C SER A 86 -13.28 -16.19 6.63
N TYR A 87 -12.56 -16.70 7.63
CA TYR A 87 -11.33 -17.49 7.44
C TYR A 87 -11.40 -18.87 8.10
N ASN A 88 -10.89 -19.88 7.39
CA ASN A 88 -10.69 -21.20 7.97
C ASN A 88 -9.39 -21.26 8.79
N LEU A 89 -9.48 -20.89 10.07
CA LEU A 89 -8.33 -20.78 10.98
C LEU A 89 -7.60 -22.10 11.26
N LYS A 90 -8.17 -23.26 10.87
CA LYS A 90 -7.48 -24.57 10.96
C LYS A 90 -6.43 -24.74 9.87
N ILE A 91 -6.52 -23.98 8.78
CA ILE A 91 -5.56 -24.00 7.67
C ILE A 91 -4.52 -22.92 7.91
N LYS A 92 -3.24 -23.32 8.04
CA LYS A 92 -2.14 -22.39 8.37
C LYS A 92 -2.05 -21.16 7.47
N VAL A 93 -2.19 -21.34 6.16
CA VAL A 93 -2.13 -20.22 5.20
C VAL A 93 -3.36 -19.31 5.24
N SER A 94 -4.52 -19.82 5.67
CA SER A 94 -5.71 -18.99 5.93
C SER A 94 -5.57 -18.23 7.24
N LEU A 95 -5.07 -18.89 8.30
CA LEU A 95 -4.74 -18.24 9.57
C LEU A 95 -3.77 -17.07 9.36
N TRP A 96 -2.72 -17.25 8.57
CA TRP A 96 -1.77 -16.18 8.26
C TRP A 96 -2.40 -15.01 7.49
N ALA A 97 -3.33 -15.28 6.56
CA ALA A 97 -4.06 -14.24 5.86
C ALA A 97 -4.94 -13.42 6.81
N TYR A 98 -5.67 -14.11 7.71
CA TYR A 98 -6.40 -13.47 8.80
C TYR A 98 -5.48 -12.62 9.68
N GLU A 99 -4.34 -13.17 10.13
CA GLU A 99 -3.40 -12.46 10.99
C GLU A 99 -2.85 -11.20 10.33
N SER A 100 -2.58 -11.24 9.02
CA SER A 100 -2.16 -10.07 8.24
C SER A 100 -3.23 -8.96 8.24
N GLU A 101 -4.48 -9.31 7.95
CA GLU A 101 -5.59 -8.33 7.99
C GLU A 101 -5.83 -7.80 9.41
N ALA A 102 -5.72 -8.65 10.44
CA ALA A 102 -5.80 -8.21 11.84
C ALA A 102 -4.67 -7.22 12.20
N GLN A 103 -3.44 -7.44 11.70
CA GLN A 103 -2.35 -6.48 11.87
C GLN A 103 -2.62 -5.17 11.14
N LYS A 104 -3.24 -5.21 9.96
CA LYS A 104 -3.65 -4.01 9.21
C LYS A 104 -4.73 -3.22 9.95
N ILE A 105 -5.71 -3.87 10.58
CA ILE A 105 -6.69 -3.21 11.45
C ILE A 105 -5.97 -2.49 12.61
N LYS A 106 -5.01 -3.15 13.26
CA LYS A 106 -4.19 -2.55 14.31
C LYS A 106 -3.34 -1.38 13.80
N TYR A 107 -2.79 -1.50 12.59
CA TYR A 107 -2.03 -0.44 11.93
C TYR A 107 -2.92 0.80 11.73
N PHE A 108 -4.10 0.61 11.18
CA PHE A 108 -5.07 1.67 10.94
C PHE A 108 -5.53 2.35 12.23
N LYS A 109 -5.80 1.59 13.29
CA LYS A 109 -6.07 2.15 14.63
C LYS A 109 -4.93 3.07 15.06
N ASN A 110 -3.70 2.57 15.02
CA ASN A 110 -2.53 3.32 15.45
C ASN A 110 -2.31 4.60 14.63
N TRP A 111 -2.57 4.55 13.32
CA TRP A 111 -2.49 5.71 12.46
C TRP A 111 -3.60 6.73 12.78
N CYS A 112 -4.85 6.28 12.94
CA CYS A 112 -5.96 7.13 13.36
C CYS A 112 -5.67 7.85 14.67
N ASP A 113 -5.18 7.12 15.67
CA ASP A 113 -4.81 7.66 16.99
C ASP A 113 -3.71 8.72 16.88
N LYS A 114 -2.72 8.51 16.01
CA LYS A 114 -1.60 9.45 15.77
C LYS A 114 -2.07 10.71 15.05
N GLN A 115 -2.90 10.57 14.02
CA GLN A 115 -3.38 11.68 13.20
C GLN A 115 -4.56 12.43 13.82
N ALA A 116 -5.17 11.89 14.88
CA ALA A 116 -6.47 12.34 15.39
C ALA A 116 -7.53 12.40 14.31
N VAL A 117 -7.70 11.27 13.62
CA VAL A 117 -8.76 11.04 12.65
C VAL A 117 -9.56 9.80 13.02
N LYS A 118 -10.73 9.65 12.42
CA LYS A 118 -11.50 8.40 12.39
C LYS A 118 -11.89 8.08 10.96
N PHE A 119 -12.08 6.81 10.65
CA PHE A 119 -12.73 6.42 9.39
C PHE A 119 -14.24 6.60 9.52
N ASP A 120 -14.83 7.33 8.57
CA ASP A 120 -16.26 7.56 8.48
C ASP A 120 -16.94 6.50 7.62
N HIS A 121 -16.27 6.12 6.52
CA HIS A 121 -16.78 5.16 5.57
C HIS A 121 -15.65 4.47 4.80
N ILE A 122 -15.78 3.17 4.58
CA ILE A 122 -14.87 2.38 3.75
C ILE A 122 -15.69 1.55 2.76
N GLU A 123 -15.44 1.76 1.47
CA GLU A 123 -16.11 1.04 0.38
C GLU A 123 -15.12 0.57 -0.67
N SER A 124 -15.49 -0.47 -1.41
CA SER A 124 -14.63 -1.04 -2.44
C SER A 124 -15.39 -1.32 -3.73
N VAL A 125 -14.76 -0.99 -4.84
CA VAL A 125 -15.10 -1.55 -6.15
C VAL A 125 -14.24 -2.79 -6.37
N VAL A 126 -14.88 -3.96 -6.43
CA VAL A 126 -14.24 -5.24 -6.72
C VAL A 126 -14.41 -5.59 -8.18
N LYS A 127 -13.37 -6.13 -8.81
CA LYS A 127 -13.42 -6.69 -10.16
C LYS A 127 -12.83 -8.09 -10.17
N VAL A 128 -13.68 -9.10 -10.30
CA VAL A 128 -13.23 -10.48 -10.51
C VAL A 128 -12.66 -10.62 -11.91
N ARG A 129 -11.42 -11.10 -12.01
CA ARG A 129 -10.66 -11.23 -13.27
C ARG A 129 -10.63 -12.64 -13.80
N LYS A 130 -10.52 -13.62 -12.91
CA LYS A 130 -10.46 -15.04 -13.23
C LYS A 130 -11.06 -15.83 -12.07
N VAL A 131 -11.80 -16.87 -12.40
CA VAL A 131 -12.30 -17.85 -11.43
C VAL A 131 -12.02 -19.23 -12.01
N LYS A 132 -11.55 -20.15 -11.19
CA LYS A 132 -11.40 -21.54 -11.57
C LYS A 132 -11.72 -22.45 -10.39
N GLU A 133 -12.59 -23.42 -10.60
CA GLU A 133 -12.74 -24.52 -9.65
C GLU A 133 -11.45 -25.37 -9.67
N LYS A 134 -10.80 -25.49 -8.51
CA LYS A 134 -9.54 -26.24 -8.35
C LYS A 134 -9.82 -27.68 -7.94
N GLU A 135 -10.80 -27.86 -7.08
CA GLU A 135 -11.33 -29.10 -6.56
C GLU A 135 -12.83 -28.87 -6.29
N LYS A 136 -13.60 -29.95 -6.11
CA LYS A 136 -15.03 -29.84 -5.81
C LYS A 136 -15.30 -28.77 -4.74
N ASP A 137 -16.09 -27.76 -5.07
CA ASP A 137 -16.50 -26.65 -4.20
C ASP A 137 -15.37 -25.72 -3.72
N LEU A 138 -14.16 -25.81 -4.30
CA LEU A 138 -12.99 -24.97 -3.99
C LEU A 138 -12.61 -24.14 -5.22
N TYR A 139 -12.68 -22.82 -5.09
CA TYR A 139 -12.49 -21.90 -6.21
C TYR A 139 -11.29 -21.00 -5.98
N GLY A 140 -10.36 -20.98 -6.93
CA GLY A 140 -9.27 -20.02 -7.00
C GLY A 140 -9.71 -18.79 -7.79
N ILE A 141 -9.57 -17.61 -7.19
CA ILE A 141 -10.11 -16.36 -7.70
C ILE A 141 -8.99 -15.31 -7.75
N LEU A 142 -8.84 -14.65 -8.90
CA LEU A 142 -8.05 -13.43 -9.03
C LEU A 142 -9.01 -12.25 -9.09
N CYS A 143 -8.88 -11.29 -8.17
CA CYS A 143 -9.69 -10.08 -8.18
C CYS A 143 -8.87 -8.82 -7.89
N PHE A 144 -9.31 -7.70 -8.42
CA PHE A 144 -8.74 -6.38 -8.15
C PHE A 144 -9.72 -5.56 -7.33
N ASN A 145 -9.22 -4.85 -6.33
CA ASN A 145 -10.02 -4.03 -5.44
C ASN A 145 -9.50 -2.60 -5.50
N SER A 146 -10.41 -1.64 -5.68
CA SER A 146 -10.17 -0.22 -5.42
C SER A 146 -10.97 0.15 -4.19
N THR A 147 -10.31 0.45 -3.08
CA THR A 147 -10.95 0.76 -1.80
C THR A 147 -10.82 2.24 -1.50
N ALA A 148 -11.94 2.92 -1.30
CA ALA A 148 -12.02 4.29 -0.81
C ALA A 148 -12.05 4.28 0.72
N PHE A 149 -11.24 5.12 1.34
CA PHE A 149 -11.23 5.36 2.78
C PHE A 149 -11.58 6.82 3.02
N THR A 150 -12.78 7.06 3.54
CA THR A 150 -13.21 8.39 3.95
C THR A 150 -12.95 8.57 5.44
N TYR A 151 -12.30 9.67 5.80
CA TYR A 151 -11.89 9.98 7.16
C TYR A 151 -12.02 11.46 7.48
N SER A 152 -12.27 11.76 8.75
CA SER A 152 -12.40 13.12 9.25
C SER A 152 -11.54 13.30 10.49
N TYR A 153 -11.01 14.51 10.67
CA TYR A 153 -10.34 14.90 11.90
C TYR A 153 -11.34 14.96 13.05
N LEU A 154 -10.89 14.60 14.25
CA LEU A 154 -11.75 14.52 15.43
C LEU A 154 -12.32 15.89 15.85
N ASP A 155 -11.63 16.99 15.54
CA ASP A 155 -12.05 18.37 15.84
C ASP A 155 -12.91 19.00 14.74
N THR A 156 -12.88 18.45 13.53
CA THR A 156 -13.70 18.89 12.38
C THR A 156 -14.37 17.68 11.70
N PRO A 157 -15.29 16.98 12.40
CA PRO A 157 -15.88 15.73 11.91
C PRO A 157 -16.80 15.89 10.69
N ASP A 158 -17.20 17.12 10.35
CA ASP A 158 -18.06 17.43 9.22
C ASP A 158 -17.28 17.75 7.93
N VAL A 159 -15.94 17.67 7.96
CA VAL A 159 -15.05 17.95 6.82
C VAL A 159 -14.32 16.66 6.42
N PRO A 160 -14.94 15.80 5.59
CA PRO A 160 -14.37 14.53 5.21
C PRO A 160 -13.22 14.70 4.21
N ASN A 161 -12.31 13.74 4.27
CA ASN A 161 -11.19 13.56 3.34
C ASN A 161 -11.25 12.13 2.80
N THR A 162 -10.81 11.89 1.57
CA THR A 162 -10.87 10.55 0.97
C THR A 162 -9.56 10.21 0.28
N PHE A 163 -9.09 8.98 0.50
CA PHE A 163 -8.01 8.39 -0.27
C PHE A 163 -8.39 7.02 -0.82
N TYR A 164 -7.65 6.53 -1.82
CA TYR A 164 -7.92 5.26 -2.48
C TYR A 164 -6.70 4.34 -2.49
N LEU A 165 -6.93 3.05 -2.30
CA LEU A 165 -5.93 1.99 -2.40
C LEU A 165 -6.34 0.92 -3.41
N GLY A 166 -5.40 0.54 -4.26
CA GLY A 166 -5.52 -0.57 -5.20
C GLY A 166 -4.81 -1.81 -4.70
N THR A 167 -5.52 -2.95 -4.67
CA THR A 167 -4.94 -4.23 -4.29
C THR A 167 -5.37 -5.34 -5.24
N SER A 168 -4.46 -6.28 -5.51
CA SER A 168 -4.69 -7.42 -6.38
C SER A 168 -4.56 -8.70 -5.55
N HIS A 169 -5.65 -9.47 -5.49
CA HIS A 169 -5.77 -10.61 -4.59
C HIS A 169 -5.88 -11.91 -5.38
N TYR A 170 -5.18 -12.94 -4.88
CA TYR A 170 -5.45 -14.32 -5.21
C TYR A 170 -6.06 -15.02 -3.99
N ILE A 171 -7.32 -15.45 -4.10
CA ILE A 171 -8.11 -15.99 -2.99
C ILE A 171 -8.60 -17.39 -3.35
N ASN A 172 -8.47 -18.34 -2.42
CA ASN A 172 -9.20 -19.60 -2.49
C ASN A 172 -10.42 -19.55 -1.56
N LEU A 173 -11.61 -19.68 -2.16
CA LEU A 173 -12.87 -19.79 -1.43
C LEU A 173 -13.37 -21.23 -1.48
N LYS A 174 -13.65 -21.82 -0.32
CA LYS A 174 -14.27 -23.14 -0.18
C LYS A 174 -15.72 -22.95 0.23
N LYS A 175 -16.65 -23.63 -0.42
CA LYS A 175 -18.04 -23.67 0.04
C LYS A 175 -18.14 -24.40 1.39
N ASP A 176 -18.83 -23.80 2.34
CA ASP A 176 -19.13 -24.35 3.66
C ASP A 176 -20.61 -24.08 3.98
N GLY A 177 -21.46 -25.09 3.82
CA GLY A 177 -22.92 -24.90 3.85
C GLY A 177 -23.39 -23.87 2.80
N ASP A 178 -24.04 -22.81 3.27
CA ASP A 178 -24.59 -21.72 2.44
C ASP A 178 -23.63 -20.55 2.22
N HIS A 179 -22.42 -20.61 2.77
CA HIS A 179 -21.42 -19.54 2.66
C HIS A 179 -20.10 -20.02 2.08
N TYR A 180 -19.19 -19.08 1.81
CA TYR A 180 -17.84 -19.35 1.33
C TYR A 180 -16.82 -18.86 2.34
N ILE A 181 -15.84 -19.71 2.66
CA ILE A 181 -14.78 -19.42 3.62
C ILE A 181 -13.43 -19.31 2.92
N ILE A 182 -12.62 -18.34 3.35
CA ILE A 182 -11.27 -18.14 2.81
C ILE A 182 -10.36 -19.25 3.35
N THR A 183 -9.75 -20.00 2.44
CA THR A 183 -8.79 -21.07 2.75
C THR A 183 -7.36 -20.71 2.39
N LYS A 184 -7.16 -19.70 1.54
CA LYS A 184 -5.88 -19.12 1.14
C LYS A 184 -6.15 -17.72 0.61
N GLU A 185 -5.31 -16.75 0.93
CA GLU A 185 -5.34 -15.42 0.34
C GLU A 185 -3.91 -14.89 0.23
N TRP A 186 -3.59 -14.27 -0.90
CA TRP A 186 -2.31 -13.60 -1.13
C TRP A 186 -2.54 -12.29 -1.86
N TYR A 187 -1.97 -11.23 -1.31
CA TYR A 187 -1.83 -9.94 -1.98
C TYR A 187 -0.65 -9.18 -1.38
N THR A 188 -0.15 -8.19 -2.13
CA THR A 188 0.86 -7.26 -1.61
C THR A 188 0.17 -6.24 -0.72
N ASP A 189 0.23 -6.45 0.60
CA ASP A 189 -0.30 -5.51 1.58
C ASP A 189 0.67 -4.31 1.76
N PRO A 190 0.27 -3.07 1.40
CA PRO A 190 1.08 -1.88 1.64
C PRO A 190 1.37 -1.58 3.12
N PHE A 191 0.70 -2.27 4.06
CA PHE A 191 0.78 -2.05 5.50
C PHE A 191 1.42 -3.21 6.28
N ALA A 192 1.93 -4.23 5.57
CA ALA A 192 2.51 -5.43 6.19
C ALA A 192 3.62 -5.13 7.20
N ASP A 193 4.34 -4.03 7.02
CA ASP A 193 5.28 -3.54 8.01
C ASP A 193 4.53 -2.66 9.05
N SER A 194 4.36 -3.18 10.28
CA SER A 194 3.57 -2.54 11.34
C SER A 194 4.15 -1.19 11.82
N LEU A 195 3.25 -0.22 12.08
CA LEU A 195 3.57 1.07 12.72
C LEU A 195 4.07 0.86 14.15
N ASN A 196 5.32 1.25 14.41
CA ASN A 196 5.90 1.19 15.74
C ASN A 196 5.69 2.51 16.48
N LEU A 197 4.54 2.64 17.17
CA LEU A 197 4.18 3.84 17.93
C LEU A 197 5.04 4.07 19.18
N ASN A 198 5.70 3.03 19.72
CA ASN A 198 6.37 3.08 21.02
C ASN A 198 7.52 4.11 21.10
N THR A 199 7.89 4.76 19.99
CA THR A 199 8.95 5.77 19.92
C THR A 199 8.46 7.15 19.44
N LEU A 200 7.19 7.30 19.06
CA LEU A 200 6.67 8.57 18.55
C LEU A 200 6.08 9.41 19.69
N LYS A 201 6.39 10.71 19.71
CA LYS A 201 5.71 11.68 20.61
C LYS A 201 4.31 11.98 20.06
N THR A 202 3.40 11.02 20.21
CA THR A 202 2.07 11.05 19.56
C THR A 202 1.26 12.29 19.92
N ASP A 203 1.35 12.80 21.14
CA ASP A 203 0.56 13.97 21.56
C ASP A 203 1.09 15.27 20.94
N GLU A 204 2.41 15.42 20.81
CA GLU A 204 3.01 16.59 20.12
C GLU A 204 2.61 16.62 18.65
N ILE A 205 2.72 15.46 17.97
CA ILE A 205 2.35 15.31 16.57
C ILE A 205 0.86 15.60 16.38
N ARG A 206 0.00 14.99 17.22
CA ARG A 206 -1.45 15.18 17.19
C ARG A 206 -1.82 16.64 17.34
N ASN A 207 -1.27 17.31 18.37
CA ASN A 207 -1.56 18.72 18.62
C ASN A 207 -1.08 19.60 17.48
N TYR A 208 0.07 19.31 16.87
CA TYR A 208 0.55 20.06 15.71
C TYR A 208 -0.40 19.91 14.51
N ILE A 209 -0.85 18.68 14.22
CA ILE A 209 -1.76 18.40 13.11
C ILE A 209 -3.10 19.12 13.30
N LEU A 210 -3.73 18.98 14.47
CA LEU A 210 -5.05 19.58 14.73
C LEU A 210 -5.04 21.11 14.67
N ASN A 211 -3.94 21.74 15.09
CA ASN A 211 -3.79 23.20 15.02
C ASN A 211 -3.37 23.72 13.63
N HIS A 212 -3.07 22.83 12.68
CA HIS A 212 -2.72 23.26 11.33
C HIS A 212 -3.98 23.62 10.53
N THR A 213 -3.88 24.66 9.71
CA THR A 213 -4.93 25.05 8.76
C THR A 213 -4.43 24.77 7.36
N ALA A 214 -5.25 24.14 6.52
CA ALA A 214 -4.89 23.93 5.13
C ALA A 214 -4.53 25.26 4.45
N PRO A 215 -3.42 25.33 3.70
CA PRO A 215 -3.07 26.55 2.98
C PRO A 215 -4.08 26.80 1.85
N ASP A 216 -4.34 28.07 1.55
CA ASP A 216 -4.98 28.44 0.29
C ASP A 216 -3.98 28.22 -0.84
N TYR A 217 -4.12 27.09 -1.54
CA TYR A 217 -3.23 26.68 -2.62
C TYR A 217 -4.04 26.42 -3.88
N LEU A 218 -3.70 27.17 -4.93
CA LEU A 218 -4.17 26.96 -6.28
C LEU A 218 -2.96 26.55 -7.14
N PRO A 219 -2.95 25.34 -7.73
CA PRO A 219 -1.88 24.93 -8.64
C PRO A 219 -1.91 25.79 -9.90
N ASP A 220 -0.73 26.09 -10.45
CA ASP A 220 -0.62 26.64 -11.79
C ASP A 220 -1.08 25.61 -12.84
N GLU A 221 -1.30 26.06 -14.08
CA GLU A 221 -1.83 25.22 -15.17
C GLU A 221 -0.96 23.97 -15.44
N ARG A 222 0.37 24.11 -15.34
CA ARG A 222 1.32 23.03 -15.61
C ARG A 222 1.28 21.99 -14.49
N THR A 223 1.21 22.45 -13.24
CA THR A 223 1.02 21.60 -12.06
C THR A 223 -0.33 20.90 -12.08
N GLN A 224 -1.41 21.59 -12.44
CA GLN A 224 -2.76 21.01 -12.56
C GLN A 224 -2.79 19.86 -13.57
N LYS A 225 -2.18 20.03 -14.76
CA LYS A 225 -2.09 18.95 -15.76
C LYS A 225 -1.35 17.71 -15.24
N ALA A 226 -0.33 17.89 -14.39
CA ALA A 226 0.36 16.78 -13.75
C ALA A 226 -0.52 16.04 -12.74
N ILE A 227 -1.30 16.79 -11.94
CA ILE A 227 -2.30 16.22 -11.02
C ILE A 227 -3.34 15.41 -11.80
N ASP A 228 -3.91 16.00 -12.85
CA ASP A 228 -4.94 15.36 -13.68
C ASP A 228 -4.41 14.06 -14.33
N TYR A 229 -3.17 14.09 -14.83
CA TYR A 229 -2.52 12.90 -15.36
C TYR A 229 -2.37 11.82 -14.29
N ALA A 230 -1.91 12.18 -13.09
CA ALA A 230 -1.73 11.25 -11.98
C ALA A 230 -3.06 10.60 -11.59
N HIS A 231 -4.12 11.39 -11.44
CA HIS A 231 -5.45 10.89 -11.04
C HIS A 231 -6.06 9.99 -12.11
N LYS A 232 -5.89 10.34 -13.38
CA LYS A 232 -6.41 9.55 -14.52
C LYS A 232 -5.73 8.19 -14.67
N TYR A 233 -4.44 8.10 -14.41
CA TYR A 233 -3.64 6.90 -14.70
C TYR A 233 -3.16 6.13 -13.46
N CYS A 234 -3.60 6.51 -12.26
CA CYS A 234 -3.27 5.81 -11.02
C CYS A 234 -3.83 4.37 -10.97
N GLY A 235 -4.91 4.07 -11.69
CA GLY A 235 -5.57 2.77 -11.67
C GLY A 235 -6.58 2.57 -10.52
N VAL A 236 -6.70 3.52 -9.59
CA VAL A 236 -7.76 3.58 -8.58
C VAL A 236 -8.28 5.00 -8.45
N GLY A 237 -9.50 5.16 -7.93
CA GLY A 237 -10.10 6.48 -7.69
C GLY A 237 -11.62 6.49 -7.79
N PRO A 238 -12.24 7.68 -7.77
CA PRO A 238 -13.70 7.81 -7.80
C PRO A 238 -14.31 7.56 -9.19
N HIS A 239 -13.51 7.60 -10.26
CA HIS A 239 -13.98 7.53 -11.64
C HIS A 239 -13.93 6.09 -12.18
N PRO A 240 -15.07 5.40 -12.38
CA PRO A 240 -15.11 4.00 -12.83
C PRO A 240 -14.38 3.78 -14.16
N GLU A 241 -14.36 4.78 -15.04
CA GLU A 241 -13.70 4.74 -16.32
C GLU A 241 -12.16 4.66 -16.23
N TYR A 242 -11.56 5.01 -15.08
CA TYR A 242 -10.10 4.96 -14.86
C TYR A 242 -9.67 3.75 -14.01
N LEU A 243 -10.62 3.05 -13.38
CA LEU A 243 -10.33 1.91 -12.52
C LEU A 243 -9.59 0.79 -13.27
N PHE A 244 -8.48 0.36 -12.67
CA PHE A 244 -7.58 -0.70 -13.11
C PHE A 244 -6.98 -0.45 -14.51
N LYS A 245 -6.82 0.82 -14.89
CA LYS A 245 -6.22 1.25 -16.15
C LYS A 245 -4.98 2.10 -15.89
N TYR A 246 -3.95 1.84 -16.69
CA TYR A 246 -2.70 2.59 -16.72
C TYR A 246 -2.49 3.15 -18.13
N ASN A 247 -1.54 4.09 -18.30
CA ASN A 247 -1.21 4.60 -19.62
C ASN A 247 -0.52 3.51 -20.47
N LYS A 248 -1.22 3.05 -21.53
CA LYS A 248 -0.75 1.99 -22.44
C LYS A 248 0.48 2.38 -23.29
N ALA A 249 0.80 3.67 -23.38
CA ALA A 249 2.03 4.13 -24.03
C ALA A 249 3.29 3.73 -23.25
N TYR A 250 3.15 3.43 -21.96
CA TYR A 250 4.24 3.03 -21.09
C TYR A 250 4.08 1.57 -20.65
N LYS A 251 5.20 0.87 -20.56
CA LYS A 251 5.29 -0.44 -19.91
C LYS A 251 4.97 -0.26 -18.42
N ASN A 252 4.16 -1.17 -17.88
CA ASN A 252 3.99 -1.30 -16.45
C ASN A 252 5.12 -2.17 -15.89
N PHE A 253 6.02 -1.60 -15.10
CA PHE A 253 7.16 -2.28 -14.48
C PHE A 253 6.84 -2.89 -13.11
N ASN A 254 5.58 -2.91 -12.66
CA ASN A 254 5.21 -3.60 -11.41
C ASN A 254 5.65 -5.08 -11.38
N PRO A 255 5.49 -5.87 -12.47
CA PRO A 255 6.02 -7.23 -12.55
C PRO A 255 7.56 -7.31 -12.45
N ASP A 256 8.27 -6.26 -12.86
CA ASP A 256 9.73 -6.19 -12.86
C ASP A 256 10.31 -5.65 -11.53
N GLY A 257 9.45 -5.47 -10.51
CA GLY A 257 9.84 -5.07 -9.16
C GLY A 257 9.65 -3.58 -8.82
N GLY A 258 9.06 -2.77 -9.70
CA GLY A 258 8.90 -1.32 -9.43
C GLY A 258 8.43 -0.46 -10.60
N ASP A 259 7.26 0.16 -10.50
CA ASP A 259 6.73 1.16 -11.45
C ASP A 259 6.62 2.59 -10.87
N CYS A 260 6.85 2.79 -9.57
CA CYS A 260 6.69 4.09 -8.91
C CYS A 260 7.46 5.25 -9.56
N ALA A 261 8.74 5.05 -9.91
CA ALA A 261 9.55 6.08 -10.56
C ALA A 261 9.18 6.28 -12.04
N ASN A 262 8.78 5.19 -12.72
CA ASN A 262 8.25 5.27 -14.09
C ASN A 262 6.99 6.14 -14.12
N PHE A 263 6.06 5.91 -13.19
CA PHE A 263 4.84 6.70 -13.10
C PHE A 263 5.09 8.16 -12.67
N ALA A 264 5.97 8.40 -11.68
CA ALA A 264 6.38 9.75 -11.33
C ALA A 264 7.02 10.49 -12.54
N SER A 265 7.81 9.77 -13.34
CA SER A 265 8.40 10.34 -14.56
C SER A 265 7.34 10.67 -15.61
N GLN A 266 6.32 9.83 -15.79
CA GLN A 266 5.18 10.11 -16.66
C GLN A 266 4.40 11.34 -16.19
N ILE A 267 4.14 11.48 -14.88
CA ILE A 267 3.45 12.65 -14.32
C ILE A 267 4.19 13.94 -14.68
N LEU A 268 5.51 13.96 -14.52
CA LEU A 268 6.34 15.12 -14.90
C LEU A 268 6.39 15.33 -16.41
N TYR A 269 6.49 14.27 -17.22
CA TYR A 269 6.62 14.41 -18.67
C TYR A 269 5.30 14.77 -19.36
N GLU A 270 4.29 13.90 -19.22
CA GLU A 270 3.02 13.97 -19.94
C GLU A 270 2.14 15.10 -19.40
N GLY A 271 2.00 15.16 -18.08
CA GLY A 271 1.18 16.19 -17.43
C GLY A 271 1.98 17.47 -17.21
N GLY A 272 3.12 17.35 -16.54
CA GLY A 272 3.97 18.48 -16.18
C GLY A 272 4.84 19.01 -17.33
N GLY A 273 4.73 18.54 -18.57
CA GLY A 273 5.43 19.12 -19.74
C GLY A 273 6.97 19.23 -19.65
N PHE A 274 7.62 18.49 -18.74
CA PHE A 274 9.09 18.52 -18.61
C PHE A 274 9.73 17.94 -19.89
N ARG A 275 10.84 18.50 -20.37
CA ARG A 275 11.52 17.93 -21.55
C ARG A 275 12.38 16.72 -21.18
N LYS A 276 12.28 15.63 -21.95
CA LYS A 276 13.21 14.49 -21.85
C LYS A 276 14.62 14.89 -22.33
N ASN A 277 15.62 14.16 -21.88
CA ASN A 277 17.00 14.27 -22.36
C ASN A 277 17.70 12.90 -22.30
N GLY A 278 18.97 12.79 -22.72
CA GLY A 278 19.67 11.51 -22.72
C GLY A 278 19.78 10.81 -21.35
N THR A 279 19.73 11.57 -20.25
CA THR A 279 19.83 11.01 -18.89
C THR A 279 18.48 10.54 -18.35
N TRP A 280 17.41 11.29 -18.59
CA TRP A 280 16.04 10.98 -18.16
C TRP A 280 15.15 10.87 -19.41
N ASN A 281 14.94 9.62 -19.82
CA ASN A 281 14.20 9.29 -21.04
C ASN A 281 13.45 7.98 -20.91
N TYR A 282 12.43 7.85 -21.75
CA TYR A 282 11.70 6.63 -22.03
C TYR A 282 11.53 6.50 -23.54
N ASP A 283 11.90 5.34 -24.07
CA ASP A 283 11.82 5.02 -25.49
C ASP A 283 11.79 3.50 -25.71
N ASN A 284 11.15 3.05 -26.79
CA ASN A 284 11.09 1.63 -27.17
C ASN A 284 10.68 0.67 -26.03
N ARG A 285 9.70 1.11 -25.24
CA ARG A 285 9.19 0.40 -24.05
C ARG A 285 10.17 0.22 -22.90
N ASP A 286 11.31 0.91 -22.91
CA ASP A 286 12.32 0.90 -21.86
C ASP A 286 12.62 2.33 -21.38
N GLY A 287 13.17 2.46 -20.18
CA GLY A 287 13.50 3.75 -19.59
C GLY A 287 14.89 3.77 -18.98
N THR A 288 15.52 4.94 -19.03
CA THR A 288 16.83 5.12 -18.40
C THR A 288 16.72 4.89 -16.88
N LYS A 289 17.85 4.64 -16.21
CA LYS A 289 17.88 4.53 -14.75
C LYS A 289 17.25 5.73 -14.05
N ALA A 290 17.42 6.95 -14.59
CA ALA A 290 16.79 8.13 -14.02
C ALA A 290 15.26 8.12 -14.18
N TRP A 291 14.73 7.45 -15.19
CA TRP A 291 13.29 7.36 -15.44
C TRP A 291 12.63 6.26 -14.60
N VAL A 292 13.17 5.04 -14.60
CA VAL A 292 12.46 3.87 -14.02
C VAL A 292 12.90 3.49 -12.60
N ASN A 293 14.05 3.97 -12.11
CA ASN A 293 14.56 3.57 -10.81
C ASN A 293 14.37 4.66 -9.75
N ALA A 294 13.79 4.33 -8.59
CA ALA A 294 13.49 5.29 -7.52
C ALA A 294 14.72 6.12 -7.05
N GLN A 295 15.86 5.48 -6.82
CA GLN A 295 17.10 6.19 -6.46
C GLN A 295 17.62 7.05 -7.61
N GLY A 296 17.59 6.50 -8.84
CA GLY A 296 18.00 7.21 -10.06
C GLY A 296 17.18 8.46 -10.32
N PHE A 297 15.86 8.35 -10.22
CA PHE A 297 14.90 9.43 -10.37
C PHE A 297 15.15 10.55 -9.37
N LYS A 298 15.18 10.23 -8.07
CA LYS A 298 15.44 11.24 -7.04
C LYS A 298 16.78 11.93 -7.28
N ASN A 299 17.85 11.18 -7.58
CA ASN A 299 19.16 11.75 -7.84
C ASN A 299 19.14 12.67 -9.08
N TYR A 300 18.45 12.27 -10.15
CA TYR A 300 18.31 13.09 -11.34
C TYR A 300 17.60 14.42 -11.07
N ILE A 301 16.46 14.40 -10.37
CA ILE A 301 15.71 15.63 -10.07
C ILE A 301 16.58 16.63 -9.29
N ILE A 302 17.30 16.16 -8.28
CA ILE A 302 18.20 17.00 -7.47
C ILE A 302 19.40 17.49 -8.28
N CYS A 303 20.13 16.59 -8.95
CA CYS A 303 21.38 16.95 -9.64
C CYS A 303 21.15 17.77 -10.91
N SER A 304 19.98 17.67 -11.54
CA SER A 304 19.62 18.46 -12.73
C SER A 304 19.14 19.88 -12.39
N GLY A 305 18.92 20.19 -11.12
CA GLY A 305 18.32 21.46 -10.69
C GLY A 305 16.81 21.56 -10.94
N ARG A 306 16.14 20.45 -11.28
CA ARG A 306 14.67 20.38 -11.44
C ARG A 306 13.91 20.33 -10.11
N GLY A 307 14.62 20.17 -9.01
CA GLY A 307 14.05 20.21 -7.68
C GLY A 307 15.11 20.34 -6.60
N GLY A 308 14.66 20.54 -5.36
CA GLY A 308 15.50 20.75 -4.19
C GLY A 308 14.93 20.08 -2.94
N TYR A 309 15.77 19.87 -1.94
CA TYR A 309 15.31 19.34 -0.66
C TYR A 309 14.58 20.42 0.15
N LEU A 310 13.40 20.07 0.66
CA LEU A 310 12.77 20.78 1.77
C LEU A 310 13.32 20.24 3.10
N ALA A 311 13.32 18.91 3.26
CA ALA A 311 13.84 18.25 4.45
C ALA A 311 14.21 16.79 4.16
N ARG A 312 15.00 16.18 5.06
CA ARG A 312 15.30 14.75 5.06
C ARG A 312 15.46 14.23 6.48
N GLY A 313 14.78 13.14 6.81
CA GLY A 313 14.84 12.57 8.16
C GLY A 313 13.84 11.47 8.41
N THR A 314 13.80 10.96 9.64
CA THR A 314 12.71 10.15 10.17
C THR A 314 11.42 10.97 10.24
N TYR A 315 10.26 10.32 10.38
CA TYR A 315 8.98 11.02 10.50
C TYR A 315 9.00 12.12 11.58
N GLN A 316 9.52 11.80 12.77
CA GLN A 316 9.63 12.72 13.91
C GLN A 316 10.46 13.98 13.58
N GLU A 317 11.47 13.86 12.72
CA GLU A 317 12.35 14.96 12.34
C GLU A 317 11.72 15.88 11.27
N ILE A 318 10.81 15.35 10.45
CA ILE A 318 10.34 16.04 9.22
C ILE A 318 8.85 16.36 9.19
N TYR A 319 8.02 15.85 10.10
CA TYR A 319 6.56 15.97 9.98
C TYR A 319 6.07 17.43 9.92
N LYS A 320 6.75 18.37 10.59
CA LYS A 320 6.43 19.80 10.50
C LYS A 320 6.77 20.37 9.12
N GLU A 321 7.91 20.00 8.58
CA GLU A 321 8.38 20.39 7.24
C GLU A 321 7.53 19.77 6.12
N ALA A 322 6.89 18.62 6.37
CA ALA A 322 6.00 17.97 5.40
C ALA A 322 4.81 18.86 4.98
N TYR A 323 4.34 19.75 5.87
CA TYR A 323 3.28 20.71 5.54
C TYR A 323 3.70 21.79 4.53
N LYS A 324 4.99 21.90 4.20
CA LYS A 324 5.48 22.78 3.14
C LYS A 324 5.41 22.13 1.75
N LEU A 325 5.16 20.82 1.68
CA LEU A 325 4.95 20.13 0.42
C LEU A 325 3.67 20.62 -0.25
N ARG A 326 3.71 20.75 -1.56
CA ARG A 326 2.57 21.15 -2.38
C ARG A 326 2.37 20.13 -3.51
N PRO A 327 1.15 20.04 -4.08
CA PRO A 327 0.94 19.28 -5.30
C PRO A 327 2.01 19.59 -6.37
N GLY A 328 2.56 18.54 -6.98
CA GLY A 328 3.73 18.60 -7.88
C GLY A 328 5.04 18.15 -7.21
N ASP A 329 5.19 18.36 -5.90
CA ASP A 329 6.33 17.86 -5.14
C ASP A 329 6.33 16.33 -5.04
N PHE A 330 7.39 15.72 -4.50
CA PHE A 330 7.36 14.29 -4.21
C PHE A 330 8.11 13.91 -2.93
N VAL A 331 7.75 12.75 -2.41
CA VAL A 331 8.42 12.08 -1.30
C VAL A 331 9.21 10.88 -1.82
N ALA A 332 10.50 10.81 -1.46
CA ALA A 332 11.30 9.61 -1.66
C ALA A 332 11.48 8.87 -0.33
N TYR A 333 11.21 7.57 -0.32
CA TYR A 333 11.29 6.73 0.88
C TYR A 333 12.58 5.93 0.87
N GLU A 334 13.40 6.11 1.90
CA GLU A 334 14.68 5.46 2.09
C GLU A 334 14.54 4.29 3.08
N LYS A 335 15.00 3.11 2.70
CA LYS A 335 15.16 1.94 3.59
C LYS A 335 16.59 1.44 3.48
N LYS A 336 17.30 1.36 4.61
CA LYS A 336 18.71 0.89 4.69
C LYS A 336 19.66 1.62 3.71
N GLY A 337 19.59 2.95 3.64
CA GLY A 337 20.50 3.75 2.80
C GLY A 337 20.11 3.87 1.32
N LYS A 338 19.04 3.20 0.89
CA LYS A 338 18.60 3.19 -0.51
C LYS A 338 17.17 3.72 -0.63
N ILE A 339 16.93 4.58 -1.62
CA ILE A 339 15.56 4.95 -1.99
C ILE A 339 14.86 3.75 -2.61
N THR A 340 13.80 3.28 -1.95
CA THR A 340 13.00 2.12 -2.38
C THR A 340 11.72 2.51 -3.08
N HIS A 341 11.24 3.75 -2.92
CA HIS A 341 9.97 4.18 -3.48
C HIS A 341 9.91 5.70 -3.68
N ILE A 342 9.05 6.13 -4.59
CA ILE A 342 8.74 7.52 -4.93
C ILE A 342 7.21 7.68 -4.94
N SER A 343 6.70 8.75 -4.35
CA SER A 343 5.29 9.12 -4.51
C SER A 343 5.13 10.62 -4.69
N THR A 344 4.32 11.03 -5.67
CA THR A 344 4.10 12.43 -6.03
C THR A 344 2.96 13.02 -5.21
N ILE A 345 3.13 14.21 -4.66
CA ILE A 345 2.05 14.95 -3.99
C ILE A 345 1.07 15.42 -5.06
N THR A 346 -0.22 15.11 -4.87
CA THR A 346 -1.28 15.50 -5.83
C THR A 346 -2.51 16.09 -5.16
N GLY A 347 -2.44 16.29 -3.85
CA GLY A 347 -3.47 16.95 -3.06
C GLY A 347 -3.00 17.23 -1.66
N LEU A 348 -3.78 18.04 -0.95
CA LEU A 348 -3.66 18.30 0.47
C LEU A 348 -5.02 17.98 1.11
N ASP A 349 -5.01 17.47 2.34
CA ASP A 349 -6.26 17.26 3.08
C ASP A 349 -6.75 18.56 3.76
N SER A 350 -7.87 18.46 4.46
CA SER A 350 -8.51 19.57 5.21
C SER A 350 -7.63 20.26 6.27
N LYS A 351 -6.52 19.66 6.71
CA LYS A 351 -5.53 20.28 7.60
C LYS A 351 -4.25 20.70 6.86
N GLY A 352 -4.16 20.47 5.55
CA GLY A 352 -2.98 20.73 4.74
C GLY A 352 -1.98 19.58 4.74
N TYR A 353 -2.37 18.39 5.20
CA TYR A 353 -1.51 17.21 5.20
C TYR A 353 -1.29 16.71 3.77
N PRO A 354 -0.05 16.42 3.37
CA PRO A 354 0.25 16.10 1.98
C PRO A 354 -0.21 14.70 1.59
N LEU A 355 -0.90 14.62 0.45
CA LEU A 355 -1.50 13.41 -0.09
C LEU A 355 -0.77 12.97 -1.36
N VAL A 356 -0.24 11.75 -1.33
CA VAL A 356 0.56 11.17 -2.40
C VAL A 356 -0.26 10.32 -3.37
N THR A 357 0.16 10.31 -4.63
CA THR A 357 -0.31 9.42 -5.67
C THR A 357 0.86 8.68 -6.32
N CYS A 358 0.77 7.34 -6.42
CA CYS A 358 1.83 6.50 -6.98
C CYS A 358 1.37 5.08 -7.37
N HIS A 359 2.21 4.38 -8.14
CA HIS A 359 2.12 2.94 -8.39
C HIS A 359 2.95 2.13 -7.38
N ASN A 360 2.94 0.79 -7.51
CA ASN A 360 3.42 -0.23 -6.54
C ASN A 360 2.52 -0.35 -5.31
N THR A 361 1.39 -1.04 -5.52
CA THR A 361 0.12 -0.86 -4.80
C THR A 361 -0.40 0.54 -5.08
N ASP A 362 -1.39 0.63 -5.97
CA ASP A 362 -1.88 1.90 -6.46
C ASP A 362 -2.44 2.73 -5.30
N ARG A 363 -1.97 3.96 -5.19
CA ARG A 363 -2.32 4.90 -4.12
C ARG A 363 -2.76 6.18 -4.79
N LEU A 364 -4.00 6.61 -4.55
CA LEU A 364 -4.49 7.92 -4.98
C LEU A 364 -4.83 8.74 -3.74
N LEU A 365 -4.21 9.92 -3.62
CA LEU A 365 -4.43 10.87 -2.52
C LEU A 365 -4.21 10.27 -1.12
N VAL A 366 -3.27 9.33 -0.99
CA VAL A 366 -2.98 8.64 0.27
C VAL A 366 -2.09 9.52 1.16
N PRO A 367 -2.34 9.64 2.48
CA PRO A 367 -1.44 10.36 3.38
C PRO A 367 0.00 9.86 3.25
N TYR A 368 0.97 10.77 3.03
CA TYR A 368 2.32 10.41 2.58
C TYR A 368 3.06 9.40 3.49
N ASP A 369 2.75 9.37 4.77
CA ASP A 369 3.39 8.49 5.74
C ASP A 369 2.68 7.14 5.93
N LEU A 370 1.44 7.00 5.43
CA LEU A 370 0.62 5.81 5.59
C LEU A 370 1.26 4.64 4.83
N GLY A 371 1.65 3.59 5.55
CA GLY A 371 2.44 2.45 5.05
C GLY A 371 3.97 2.67 5.04
N TRP A 372 4.47 3.82 5.51
CA TRP A 372 5.90 4.18 5.51
C TRP A 372 6.48 4.43 6.90
N SER A 373 5.83 3.91 7.94
CA SER A 373 6.06 4.32 9.32
C SER A 373 6.96 3.38 10.13
N ASN A 374 7.86 2.65 9.48
CA ASN A 374 8.74 1.69 10.13
C ASN A 374 10.00 2.38 10.67
N LYS A 375 10.59 1.84 11.75
CA LYS A 375 11.77 2.42 12.42
C LYS A 375 13.00 2.65 11.53
N GLY A 376 13.05 2.03 10.36
CA GLY A 376 14.14 2.18 9.38
C GLY A 376 13.82 3.06 8.17
N ILE A 377 12.64 3.68 8.11
CA ILE A 377 12.27 4.55 6.99
C ILE A 377 12.74 5.97 7.26
N ARG A 378 13.40 6.56 6.26
CA ARG A 378 13.68 8.00 6.20
C ARG A 378 12.97 8.60 4.99
N PHE A 379 12.44 9.79 5.16
CA PHE A 379 11.71 10.54 4.16
C PHE A 379 12.65 11.59 3.55
N HIS A 380 12.58 11.76 2.24
CA HIS A 380 13.19 12.85 1.50
C HIS A 380 12.06 13.68 0.92
N LEU A 381 11.88 14.89 1.43
CA LEU A 381 10.85 15.82 0.97
C LEU A 381 11.46 16.69 -0.13
N ILE A 382 11.00 16.52 -1.36
CA ILE A 382 11.59 17.18 -2.53
C ILE A 382 10.58 18.11 -3.17
N ASN A 383 10.92 19.40 -3.21
CA ASN A 383 10.21 20.41 -3.98
C ASN A 383 10.61 20.29 -5.46
N VAL A 384 9.63 20.30 -6.37
CA VAL A 384 9.86 20.25 -7.82
C VAL A 384 9.57 21.60 -8.45
N TYR A 385 10.48 22.06 -9.30
CA TYR A 385 10.36 23.34 -10.00
C TYR A 385 9.64 23.14 -11.34
N TYR A 386 8.31 23.24 -11.29
CA TYR A 386 7.43 23.30 -12.44
C TYR A 386 7.60 24.60 -13.23
#